data_AF-A0A9E4NQ55-F1
#
_entry.id   AF-A0A9E4NQ55-F1
#
_cell.length_a   1.000
_cell.length_b   1.000
_cell.length_c   1.000
_cell.angle_alpha   90.00
_cell.angle_beta   90.00
_cell.angle_gamma   90.00
#
_symmetry.space_group_name_H-M   'P 1'
#
loop_
_entity.id
_entity.type
_entity.pdbx_description
1 polymer ?
#
loop_
_entity_poly.entity_id
_entity_poly.type
_entity_poly.pdbx_seq_one_letter_code
_entity_poly.pdbx_strand_id
1 'polypeptide(L)'
;KNDICYATQNRQDAVKELAKQCDLVLVVGSLNSSNSNRLREIAEKNGPPAYLIDGAEDIDPSWLDGKHHIGVTAGASAPEILVENVIDKLKEWGAKKVMETQGKEEQVVFALPKSLMGESL
;
A
#
# COMPACT_ATOMS: atom_id res chain seq x y z
N LYS A 1 15.42 -15.65 -15.67
CA LYS A 1 14.04 -16.19 -15.77
C LYS A 1 13.47 -16.01 -14.36
N ASN A 2 12.66 -14.96 -14.12
CA ASN A 2 12.23 -14.60 -12.76
C ASN A 2 10.82 -15.16 -12.52
N ASP A 3 10.69 -16.00 -11.48
CA ASP A 3 9.46 -16.61 -10.98
C ASP A 3 8.58 -15.60 -10.21
N ILE A 4 8.32 -14.42 -10.78
CA ILE A 4 7.43 -13.42 -10.18
C ILE A 4 6.14 -13.41 -10.97
N CYS A 5 5.02 -13.72 -10.31
CA CYS A 5 3.70 -13.70 -10.94
C CYS A 5 3.27 -12.26 -11.29
N TYR A 6 2.38 -12.14 -12.29
CA TYR A 6 1.89 -10.86 -12.82
C TYR A 6 1.33 -9.91 -11.75
N ALA A 7 0.62 -10.44 -10.77
CA ALA A 7 0.01 -9.68 -9.67
C ALA A 7 1.05 -9.01 -8.74
N THR A 8 2.19 -9.69 -8.54
CA THR A 8 3.31 -9.13 -7.79
C THR A 8 4.03 -8.07 -8.59
N GLN A 9 4.19 -8.25 -9.91
CA GLN A 9 4.82 -7.26 -10.78
C GLN A 9 4.02 -5.96 -10.86
N ASN A 10 2.69 -6.03 -11.01
CA ASN A 10 1.80 -4.86 -11.07
C ASN A 10 1.87 -4.01 -9.80
N ARG A 11 1.80 -4.63 -8.63
CA ARG A 11 1.90 -3.91 -7.34
C ARG A 11 3.27 -3.24 -7.19
N GLN A 12 4.33 -3.93 -7.60
CA GLN A 12 5.69 -3.37 -7.56
C GLN A 12 5.84 -2.19 -8.52
N ASP A 13 5.28 -2.27 -9.73
CA ASP A 13 5.36 -1.18 -10.70
C ASP A 13 4.48 0.02 -10.30
N ALA A 14 3.29 -0.22 -9.73
CA ALA A 14 2.45 0.84 -9.17
C ALA A 14 3.17 1.62 -8.06
N VAL A 15 3.85 0.93 -7.14
CA VAL A 15 4.62 1.60 -6.08
C VAL A 15 5.82 2.37 -6.61
N LYS A 16 6.48 1.91 -7.68
CA LYS A 16 7.56 2.69 -8.33
C LYS A 16 7.04 4.01 -8.89
N GLU A 17 5.92 3.97 -9.61
CA GLU A 17 5.33 5.17 -10.21
C GLU A 17 4.78 6.12 -9.15
N LEU A 18 4.21 5.59 -8.06
CA LEU A 18 3.82 6.38 -6.89
C LEU A 18 5.04 7.08 -6.27
N ALA A 19 6.12 6.35 -6.02
CA ALA A 19 7.32 6.86 -5.38
C ALA A 19 7.97 8.01 -6.16
N LYS A 20 7.98 7.96 -7.49
CA LYS A 20 8.54 9.04 -8.34
C LYS A 20 7.77 10.37 -8.25
N GLN A 21 6.52 10.33 -7.78
CA GLN A 21 5.62 11.47 -7.71
C GLN A 21 5.40 11.97 -6.27
N CYS A 22 6.05 11.35 -5.29
CA CYS A 22 5.83 11.61 -3.87
C CYS A 22 7.13 11.99 -3.17
N ASP A 23 7.01 12.82 -2.12
CA ASP A 23 8.11 13.23 -1.26
C ASP A 23 8.31 12.27 -0.07
N LEU A 24 7.30 11.44 0.19
CA LEU A 24 7.20 10.40 1.22
C LEU A 24 6.25 9.30 0.76
N VAL A 25 6.52 8.05 1.10
CA VAL A 25 5.57 6.93 0.94
C VAL A 25 5.27 6.26 2.28
N LEU A 26 3.98 6.10 2.58
CA LEU A 26 3.48 5.31 3.70
C LEU A 26 2.92 4.00 3.18
N VAL A 27 3.43 2.88 3.70
CA VAL A 27 2.99 1.54 3.35
C VAL A 27 2.23 0.96 4.53
N VAL A 28 0.93 0.70 4.35
CA VAL A 28 0.07 0.11 5.36
C VAL A 28 0.25 -1.41 5.37
N GLY A 29 0.60 -1.96 6.53
CA GLY A 29 0.69 -3.39 6.79
C GLY A 29 1.81 -3.74 7.76
N SER A 30 1.82 -4.99 8.21
CA SER A 30 2.66 -5.40 9.33
C SER A 30 4.12 -5.69 8.97
N LEU A 31 5.02 -5.48 9.94
CA LEU A 31 6.46 -5.75 9.83
C LEU A 31 6.80 -7.21 9.48
N ASN A 32 5.92 -8.16 9.80
CA ASN A 32 6.09 -9.57 9.45
C ASN A 32 5.60 -9.92 8.03
N SER A 33 4.98 -8.98 7.30
CA SER A 33 4.51 -9.19 5.94
C SER A 33 5.63 -8.97 4.93
N SER A 34 6.07 -10.05 4.28
CA SER A 34 7.09 -9.98 3.22
C SER A 34 6.65 -9.06 2.07
N ASN A 35 5.36 -9.09 1.68
CA ASN A 35 4.85 -8.23 0.63
C ASN A 35 4.90 -6.74 1.03
N SER A 36 4.43 -6.39 2.23
CA SER A 36 4.42 -5.00 2.69
C SER A 36 5.84 -4.44 2.80
N ASN A 37 6.77 -5.22 3.35
CA ASN A 37 8.18 -4.85 3.37
C ASN A 37 8.75 -4.65 1.96
N ARG A 38 8.38 -5.51 1.01
CA ARG A 38 8.84 -5.39 -0.36
C ARG A 38 8.37 -4.10 -1.03
N LEU A 39 7.13 -3.68 -0.79
CA LEU A 39 6.62 -2.40 -1.30
C LEU A 39 7.39 -1.22 -0.69
N ARG A 40 7.63 -1.23 0.63
CA ARG A 40 8.45 -0.20 1.31
C ARG A 40 9.85 -0.11 0.70
N GLU A 41 10.55 -1.23 0.56
CA GLU A 41 11.89 -1.29 -0.04
C GLU A 41 11.91 -0.74 -1.46
N ILE A 42 10.86 -1.00 -2.25
CA ILE A 42 10.77 -0.51 -3.62
C ILE A 42 10.56 0.99 -3.63
N ALA A 43 9.66 1.52 -2.81
CA ALA A 43 9.46 2.97 -2.69
C ALA A 43 10.76 3.68 -2.30
N GLU A 44 11.43 3.19 -1.25
CA GLU A 44 12.71 3.72 -0.75
C GLU A 44 13.81 3.70 -1.82
N LYS A 45 13.90 2.62 -2.60
CA LYS A 45 14.85 2.52 -3.73
C LYS A 45 14.55 3.45 -4.90
N ASN A 46 13.34 4.02 -4.97
CA ASN A 46 12.90 4.86 -6.09
C ASN A 46 12.82 6.36 -5.72
N GLY A 47 13.32 6.78 -4.55
CA GLY A 47 13.56 8.18 -4.25
C GLY A 47 13.14 8.62 -2.84
N PRO A 48 11.84 8.59 -2.51
CA PRO A 48 11.37 9.13 -1.24
C PRO A 48 11.69 8.19 -0.07
N PRO A 49 11.81 8.74 1.15
CA PRO A 49 11.71 7.90 2.35
C PRO A 49 10.40 7.10 2.33
N ALA A 50 10.46 5.87 2.83
CA ALA A 50 9.30 5.00 2.91
C ALA A 50 9.19 4.33 4.28
N TYR A 51 8.03 4.48 4.92
CA TYR A 51 7.74 3.90 6.23
C TYR A 51 6.67 2.83 6.14
N LEU A 52 6.84 1.78 6.94
CA LEU A 52 5.84 0.75 7.14
C LEU A 52 5.08 1.06 8.43
N ILE A 53 3.75 1.10 8.35
CA ILE A 53 2.86 1.44 9.46
C ILE A 53 1.76 0.37 9.56
N ASP A 54 1.39 -0.04 10.77
CA ASP A 54 0.23 -0.91 10.98
C ASP A 54 -1.07 -0.09 10.92
N GLY A 55 -1.03 1.18 11.35
CA GLY A 55 -2.18 2.08 11.34
C GLY A 55 -1.84 3.56 11.27
N ALA A 56 -2.86 4.40 11.33
CA ALA A 56 -2.73 5.86 11.28
C ALA A 56 -2.04 6.45 12.51
N GLU A 57 -2.10 5.74 13.63
CA GLU A 57 -1.45 6.06 14.90
C GLU A 57 0.07 5.94 14.85
N ASP A 58 0.61 5.15 13.93
CA ASP A 58 2.06 4.94 13.80
C ASP A 58 2.75 6.03 12.97
N ILE A 59 1.97 6.96 12.41
CA ILE A 59 2.52 8.05 11.60
C ILE A 59 3.18 9.06 12.54
N ASP A 60 4.50 9.15 12.47
CA ASP A 60 5.24 10.24 13.13
C ASP A 60 5.05 11.54 12.33
N PRO A 61 4.46 12.60 12.92
CA PRO A 61 4.24 13.87 12.23
C PRO A 61 5.53 14.50 11.69
N SER A 62 6.69 14.20 12.28
CA SER A 62 7.98 14.72 11.80
C SER A 62 8.34 14.20 10.40
N TRP A 63 7.81 13.04 9.98
CA TRP A 63 8.02 12.51 8.63
C TRP A 63 7.35 13.37 7.55
N LEU A 64 6.34 14.15 7.92
CA LEU A 64 5.55 14.99 7.03
C LEU A 64 6.13 16.40 6.87
N ASP A 65 7.13 16.77 7.68
CA ASP A 65 7.70 18.11 7.64
C ASP A 65 8.34 18.43 6.29
N GLY A 66 7.94 19.54 5.69
CA GLY A 66 8.36 19.96 4.35
C GLY A 66 7.90 19.04 3.20
N LYS A 67 6.97 18.11 3.42
CA LYS A 67 6.44 17.20 2.39
C LYS A 67 5.13 17.72 1.81
N HIS A 68 4.99 17.66 0.49
CA HIS A 68 3.80 18.14 -0.22
C HIS A 68 2.99 17.00 -0.84
N HIS A 69 3.66 15.95 -1.28
CA HIS A 69 3.05 14.78 -1.91
C HIS A 69 3.34 13.53 -1.07
N ILE A 70 2.30 13.01 -0.40
CA ILE A 70 2.39 11.79 0.41
C ILE A 70 1.73 10.65 -0.37
N GLY A 71 2.52 9.64 -0.72
CA GLY A 71 2.01 8.42 -1.32
C GLY A 71 1.52 7.48 -0.23
N VAL A 72 0.31 6.93 -0.39
CA VAL A 72 -0.23 5.89 0.49
C VAL A 72 -0.44 4.62 -0.33
N THR A 73 0.06 3.50 0.14
CA THR A 73 -0.14 2.18 -0.46
C THR A 73 -0.30 1.13 0.63
N ALA A 74 -0.71 -0.07 0.27
CA ALA A 74 -1.03 -1.12 1.23
C ALA A 74 -0.53 -2.48 0.77
N GLY A 75 -0.11 -3.31 1.72
CA GLY A 75 0.17 -4.72 1.46
C GLY A 75 -1.10 -5.48 1.11
N ALA A 76 -0.96 -6.62 0.41
CA ALA A 76 -2.09 -7.44 -0.02
C ALA A 76 -3.00 -7.95 1.13
N SER A 77 -2.48 -7.99 2.36
CA SER A 77 -3.19 -8.45 3.56
C SER A 77 -3.73 -7.32 4.42
N ALA A 78 -3.48 -6.05 4.07
CA ALA A 78 -3.93 -4.91 4.85
C ALA A 78 -5.41 -4.60 4.52
N PRO A 79 -6.30 -4.55 5.54
CA PRO A 79 -7.68 -4.13 5.34
C PRO A 79 -7.78 -2.72 4.76
N GLU A 80 -8.72 -2.50 3.84
CA GLU A 80 -8.97 -1.21 3.19
C GLU A 80 -9.26 -0.09 4.21
N ILE A 81 -10.00 -0.40 5.28
CA ILE A 81 -10.30 0.54 6.37
C ILE A 81 -9.05 1.15 7.02
N LEU A 82 -7.92 0.43 7.06
CA LEU A 82 -6.67 0.98 7.61
C LEU A 82 -6.08 2.04 6.68
N VAL A 83 -6.23 1.85 5.37
CA VAL A 83 -5.80 2.82 4.35
C VAL A 83 -6.67 4.06 4.43
N GLU A 84 -7.99 3.90 4.55
CA GLU A 84 -8.93 5.00 4.73
C GLU A 84 -8.61 5.81 6.00
N ASN A 85 -8.35 5.14 7.13
CA ASN A 85 -7.97 5.80 8.38
C ASN A 85 -6.68 6.62 8.24
N VAL A 86 -5.67 6.11 7.52
CA VAL A 86 -4.43 6.84 7.22
C VAL A 86 -4.72 8.08 6.37
N ILE A 87 -5.54 7.93 5.33
CA ILE A 87 -5.95 9.04 4.46
C ILE A 87 -6.69 10.12 5.26
N ASP A 88 -7.63 9.73 6.12
CA ASP A 88 -8.38 10.66 6.95
C ASP A 88 -7.49 11.36 7.96
N LYS A 89 -6.51 10.65 8.54
CA LYS A 89 -5.52 11.27 9.43
C LYS A 89 -4.69 12.34 8.72
N LEU A 90 -4.25 12.06 7.49
CA LEU A 90 -3.54 13.04 6.68
C LEU A 90 -4.42 14.25 6.33
N LYS A 91 -5.73 14.05 6.10
CA LYS A 91 -6.68 15.16 5.88
C LYS A 91 -6.83 16.02 7.14
N GLU A 92 -6.96 15.41 8.32
CA GLU A 92 -6.99 16.13 9.61
C GLU A 92 -5.76 17.02 9.78
N TRP A 93 -4.61 16.57 9.31
CA TRP A 93 -3.35 17.30 9.37
C TRP A 93 -3.11 18.27 8.20
N GLY A 94 -4.10 18.44 7.32
CA GLY A 94 -4.10 19.48 6.30
C GLY A 94 -3.91 19.01 4.86
N ALA A 95 -3.92 17.70 4.59
CA ALA A 95 -3.97 17.19 3.22
C ALA A 95 -5.29 17.63 2.56
N LYS A 96 -5.18 18.33 1.42
CA LYS A 96 -6.33 18.98 0.77
C LYS A 96 -6.96 18.15 -0.35
N LYS A 97 -6.20 17.23 -0.94
CA LYS A 97 -6.61 16.47 -2.11
C LYS A 97 -6.12 15.04 -1.99
N VAL A 98 -7.03 14.09 -2.23
CA VAL A 98 -6.73 12.68 -2.41
C VAL A 98 -6.83 12.38 -3.89
N MET A 99 -5.83 11.73 -4.45
CA MET A 99 -5.80 11.30 -5.84
C MET A 99 -5.48 9.82 -5.87
N GLU A 100 -6.43 9.03 -6.35
CA GLU A 100 -6.15 7.63 -6.67
C GLU A 100 -5.39 7.57 -7.99
N THR A 101 -4.18 7.03 -7.96
CA THR A 101 -3.47 6.66 -9.18
C THR A 101 -4.20 5.48 -9.82
N GLN A 102 -4.52 5.57 -11.11
CA GLN A 102 -5.11 4.47 -11.87
C GLN A 102 -4.13 3.28 -11.89
N GLY A 103 -4.23 2.39 -10.90
CA GLY A 103 -3.64 1.06 -10.96
C GLY A 103 -4.38 0.23 -12.01
N LYS A 104 -3.72 -0.77 -12.58
CA LYS A 104 -4.43 -1.76 -13.41
C LYS A 104 -5.44 -2.48 -12.52
N GLU A 105 -6.72 -2.48 -12.89
CA GLU A 105 -7.73 -3.31 -12.23
C GLU A 105 -7.31 -4.78 -12.27
N GLU A 106 -7.17 -5.41 -11.10
CA GLU A 106 -6.83 -6.82 -10.99
C GLU A 106 -8.06 -7.63 -10.60
N GLN A 107 -8.79 -8.14 -11.60
CA GLN A 107 -9.89 -9.08 -11.39
C GLN A 107 -9.37 -10.52 -11.32
N VAL A 108 -8.76 -10.91 -10.20
CA VAL A 108 -8.40 -12.31 -9.94
C VAL A 108 -9.26 -12.85 -8.81
N VAL A 109 -10.26 -13.66 -9.17
CA VAL A 109 -11.14 -14.35 -8.20
C VAL A 109 -10.63 -15.77 -8.03
N PHE A 110 -10.18 -16.12 -6.83
CA PHE A 110 -9.90 -17.50 -6.47
C PHE A 110 -11.20 -18.14 -5.98
N ALA A 111 -11.79 -19.01 -6.80
CA ALA A 111 -12.94 -19.79 -6.37
C ALA A 111 -12.51 -20.77 -5.27
N LEU A 112 -13.29 -20.83 -4.19
CA LEU A 112 -13.09 -21.84 -3.14
C LEU A 112 -13.24 -23.24 -3.75
N PRO A 113 -12.29 -24.16 -3.49
CA PRO A 113 -12.44 -25.55 -3.90
C PRO A 113 -13.75 -26.14 -3.39
N LYS A 114 -14.45 -26.94 -4.21
CA LYS A 114 -15.72 -27.57 -3.83
C LYS A 114 -15.62 -28.39 -2.53
N SER A 115 -14.44 -28.90 -2.19
CA SER A 115 -14.17 -29.64 -0.95
C SER A 115 -14.21 -28.79 0.33
N LEU A 116 -14.22 -27.45 0.21
CA LEU A 116 -14.28 -26.50 1.33
C LEU A 116 -15.60 -25.72 1.38
N MET A 117 -16.43 -25.84 0.34
CA MET A 117 -17.84 -25.44 0.41
C MET A 117 -18.56 -26.54 1.20
N GLY A 118 -18.62 -26.39 2.52
CA GLY A 118 -19.32 -27.34 3.39
C GLY A 118 -20.70 -27.65 2.82
N GLU A 119 -21.05 -28.93 2.75
CA GLU A 119 -22.39 -29.38 2.39
C GLU A 119 -23.38 -28.73 3.36
N SER A 120 -24.00 -27.62 2.97
CA SER A 120 -25.21 -27.15 3.62
C SER A 120 -26.34 -28.09 3.19
N LEU A 121 -26.62 -29.05 4.07
CA LEU A 121 -27.92 -29.73 4.15
C LEU A 121 -28.92 -28.83 4.89
#